data_AF-A0A663E3L6-F1
#
_entry.id   AF-A0A663E3L6-F1
#
_cell.length_a   1.000
_cell.length_b   1.000
_cell.length_c   1.000
_cell.angle_alpha   90.00
_cell.angle_beta   90.00
_cell.angle_gamma   90.00
#
_symmetry.space_group_name_H-M   'P 1'
#
loop_
_entity.id
_entity.type
_entity.pdbx_description
1 polymer ?
#
loop_
_entity_poly.entity_id
_entity_poly.type
_entity_poly.pdbx_seq_one_letter_code
_entity_poly.pdbx_strand_id
1 'polypeptide(L)'
;AAGRLRCRRCRLTHYCNVDHQKADWVSIHEQICPLLIPIRTSLPCLLSEKERKHGMEQLVKRQKYIIDLAYNTAQEFVLDGKHKEAIPAALQALRFSTEVYGSSSVQLVPAYLLLAEASTGVGHLLQASKYLSQAQWIVLRTPDCSIAVQCKLHRSLGLFCAAEGNFEQALYHLANDIYLASSTFGLKSIETSGGYFHMANVFFRQNKMDIANSLYAEVGKTNGHPLYISQVFFCALSNVFPASDCL
;
A
#
# COMPACT_ATOMS: atom_id res chain seq x y z
N ALA A 1 -8.05 25.56 -15.26
CA ALA A 1 -8.22 26.43 -14.08
C ALA A 1 -7.21 26.00 -13.01
N ALA A 2 -6.23 26.86 -12.73
CA ALA A 2 -5.10 26.59 -11.85
C ALA A 2 -5.52 26.44 -10.37
N GLY A 3 -4.81 25.60 -9.61
CA GLY A 3 -5.07 25.36 -8.19
C GLY A 3 -5.11 26.65 -7.37
N ARG A 4 -6.25 26.93 -6.73
CA ARG A 4 -6.50 28.18 -5.98
C ARG A 4 -5.74 28.26 -4.66
N LEU A 5 -5.22 27.15 -4.15
CA LEU A 5 -4.55 27.08 -2.85
C LEU A 5 -3.16 26.48 -2.99
N ARG A 6 -2.21 26.98 -2.20
CA ARG A 6 -0.84 26.45 -2.11
C ARG A 6 -0.41 26.38 -0.66
N CYS A 7 0.46 25.43 -0.33
CA CYS A 7 1.07 25.38 1.00
C CYS A 7 1.88 26.66 1.26
N ARG A 8 1.63 27.34 2.38
CA ARG A 8 2.30 28.61 2.71
C ARG A 8 3.77 28.43 3.08
N ARG A 9 4.15 27.24 3.57
CA ARG A 9 5.52 26.91 4.02
C ARG A 9 6.42 26.56 2.84
N CYS A 10 6.14 25.47 2.13
CA CYS A 10 6.98 25.07 1.00
C CYS A 10 6.70 25.86 -0.28
N ARG A 11 5.47 26.35 -0.49
CA ARG A 11 4.99 26.97 -1.74
C ARG A 11 5.10 26.07 -2.99
N LEU A 12 5.35 24.77 -2.81
CA LEU A 12 5.56 23.79 -3.89
C LEU A 12 4.34 22.92 -4.18
N THR A 13 3.46 22.71 -3.19
CA THR A 13 2.27 21.87 -3.35
C THR A 13 1.04 22.74 -3.53
N HIS A 14 0.24 22.41 -4.53
CA HIS A 14 -0.98 23.11 -4.92
C HIS A 14 -2.19 22.21 -4.70
N TYR A 15 -3.31 22.83 -4.31
CA TYR A 15 -4.57 22.16 -4.01
C TYR A 15 -5.71 22.81 -4.78
N CYS A 16 -6.70 22.01 -5.16
CA CYS A 16 -7.90 22.52 -5.82
C CYS A 16 -8.90 23.15 -4.83
N ASN A 17 -8.98 22.64 -3.60
CA ASN A 17 -9.88 23.12 -2.54
C ASN A 17 -9.25 22.92 -1.14
N VAL A 18 -9.93 23.47 -0.12
CA VAL A 18 -9.47 23.41 1.29
C VAL A 18 -9.49 21.98 1.82
N ASP A 19 -10.44 21.16 1.37
CA ASP A 19 -10.60 19.79 1.86
C ASP A 19 -9.43 18.90 1.43
N HIS A 20 -8.98 19.00 0.17
CA HIS A 20 -7.80 18.30 -0.30
C HIS A 20 -6.52 18.80 0.38
N GLN A 21 -6.44 20.10 0.70
CA GLN A 21 -5.33 20.63 1.49
C GLN A 21 -5.31 20.04 2.91
N LYS A 22 -6.46 19.97 3.57
CA LYS A 22 -6.59 19.38 4.91
C LYS A 22 -6.28 17.89 4.89
N ALA A 23 -6.80 17.16 3.90
CA ALA A 23 -6.56 15.72 3.76
C ALA A 23 -5.06 15.43 3.54
N ASP A 24 -4.38 16.17 2.65
CA ASP A 24 -2.93 16.05 2.45
C ASP A 24 -2.16 16.40 3.74
N TRP A 25 -2.59 17.44 4.47
CA TRP A 25 -1.96 17.85 5.73
C TRP A 25 -2.05 16.78 6.82
N VAL A 26 -3.26 16.26 7.07
CA VAL A 26 -3.51 15.21 8.07
C VAL A 26 -2.80 13.91 7.69
N SER A 27 -2.69 13.62 6.39
CA SER A 27 -2.07 12.40 5.91
C SER A 27 -0.54 12.43 6.02
N ILE A 28 0.14 13.35 5.33
CA ILE A 28 1.61 13.29 5.23
C ILE A 28 2.29 14.64 5.09
N HIS A 29 1.57 15.66 4.59
CA HIS A 29 2.21 16.90 4.16
C HIS A 29 2.96 17.59 5.28
N GLU A 30 2.42 17.59 6.50
CA GLU A 30 3.10 18.20 7.65
C GLU A 30 4.52 17.67 7.84
N GLN A 31 4.69 16.35 7.68
CA GLN A 31 5.97 15.66 7.87
C GLN A 31 6.92 15.90 6.70
N ILE A 32 6.42 15.86 5.47
CA ILE A 32 7.27 16.01 4.27
C ILE A 32 7.53 17.46 3.86
N CYS A 33 6.72 18.43 4.32
CA CYS A 33 6.78 19.82 3.86
C CYS A 33 8.20 20.43 3.92
N PRO A 34 8.98 20.28 5.02
CA PRO A 34 10.35 20.77 5.08
C PRO A 34 11.30 20.06 4.11
N LEU A 35 11.04 18.77 3.83
CA LEU A 35 11.85 17.93 2.95
C LEU A 35 11.64 18.28 1.47
N LEU A 36 10.51 18.87 1.11
CA LEU A 36 10.19 19.24 -0.27
C LEU A 36 11.00 20.46 -0.76
N ILE A 37 11.36 21.39 0.13
CA ILE A 37 12.01 22.66 -0.25
C ILE A 37 13.32 22.40 -1.01
N PRO A 38 14.28 21.59 -0.51
CA PRO A 38 15.55 21.39 -1.19
C PRO A 38 15.47 20.58 -2.48
N ILE A 39 14.35 19.88 -2.72
CA ILE A 39 14.17 19.03 -3.91
C ILE A 39 13.93 19.88 -5.16
N ARG A 40 13.33 21.07 -4.99
CA ARG A 40 12.95 21.96 -6.10
C ARG A 40 13.82 23.22 -6.18
N THR A 41 14.75 23.42 -5.24
CA THR A 41 15.79 24.45 -5.36
C THR A 41 16.70 24.08 -6.53
N SER A 42 16.69 24.90 -7.58
CA SER A 42 17.57 24.71 -8.74
C SER A 42 19.03 24.76 -8.30
N LEU A 43 19.81 23.75 -8.70
CA LEU A 43 21.26 23.78 -8.50
C LEU A 43 21.85 24.99 -9.25
N PRO A 44 22.80 25.74 -8.66
CA PRO A 44 23.52 26.80 -9.36
C PRO A 44 24.15 26.29 -10.67
N CYS A 45 24.09 27.10 -11.73
CA CYS A 45 24.54 26.71 -13.08
C CYS A 45 26.07 26.50 -13.18
N LEU A 46 26.86 26.98 -12.22
CA LEU A 46 28.32 27.02 -12.27
C LEU A 46 28.99 25.99 -11.35
N LEU A 47 28.41 24.80 -11.19
CA LEU A 47 28.97 23.75 -10.35
C LEU A 47 29.94 22.85 -11.14
N SER A 48 31.00 22.39 -10.48
CA SER A 48 31.87 21.35 -11.02
C SER A 48 31.11 20.03 -11.23
N GLU A 49 31.63 19.15 -12.10
CA GLU A 49 31.00 17.84 -12.34
C GLU A 49 30.87 17.00 -11.06
N LYS A 50 31.85 17.10 -10.15
CA LYS A 50 31.84 16.39 -8.86
C LYS A 50 30.72 16.91 -7.95
N GLU A 51 30.56 18.23 -7.86
CA GLU A 51 29.49 18.86 -7.06
C GLU A 51 28.11 18.56 -7.64
N ARG A 52 27.97 18.55 -8.97
CA ARG A 52 26.73 18.18 -9.64
C ARG A 52 26.35 16.73 -9.35
N LYS A 53 27.30 15.79 -9.47
CA LYS A 53 27.08 14.38 -9.17
C LYS A 53 26.70 14.18 -7.69
N HIS A 54 27.44 14.81 -6.78
CA HIS A 54 27.14 14.76 -5.35
C HIS A 54 25.74 15.32 -5.03
N GLY A 55 25.37 16.46 -5.62
CA GLY A 55 24.05 17.07 -5.46
C GLY A 55 22.91 16.16 -5.94
N MET A 56 23.10 15.49 -7.09
CA MET A 56 22.13 14.50 -7.61
C MET A 56 22.00 13.29 -6.68
N GLU A 57 23.10 12.77 -6.15
CA GLU A 57 23.07 11.65 -5.20
C GLU A 57 22.32 12.02 -3.91
N GLN A 58 22.53 13.23 -3.38
CA GLN A 58 21.81 13.73 -2.22
C GLN A 58 20.31 13.93 -2.49
N LEU A 59 19.97 14.43 -3.69
CA LEU A 59 18.59 14.58 -4.13
C LEU A 59 17.86 13.23 -4.15
N VAL A 60 18.47 12.22 -4.78
CA VAL A 60 17.90 10.86 -4.86
C VAL A 60 17.78 10.24 -3.47
N LYS A 61 18.79 10.39 -2.60
CA LYS A 61 18.71 9.91 -1.20
C LYS A 61 17.54 10.52 -0.45
N ARG A 62 17.33 11.83 -0.59
CA ARG A 62 16.20 12.53 0.04
C ARG A 62 14.86 12.08 -0.55
N GLN A 63 14.75 11.91 -1.86
CA GLN A 63 13.52 11.40 -2.48
C GLN A 63 13.20 9.98 -2.00
N LYS A 64 14.20 9.09 -1.90
CA LYS A 64 14.03 7.74 -1.34
C LYS A 64 13.54 7.76 0.11
N TYR A 65 14.10 8.63 0.94
CA TYR A 65 13.61 8.81 2.31
C TYR A 65 12.14 9.25 2.35
N ILE A 66 11.72 10.17 1.46
CA ILE A 66 10.31 10.57 1.37
C ILE A 66 9.42 9.41 0.89
N ILE A 67 9.89 8.58 -0.05
CA ILE A 67 9.16 7.39 -0.50
C ILE A 67 8.89 6.46 0.68
N ASP A 68 9.93 6.13 1.46
CA ASP A 68 9.82 5.21 2.59
C ASP A 68 8.88 5.77 3.68
N LEU A 69 9.03 7.07 4.01
CA LEU A 69 8.17 7.74 4.97
C LEU A 69 6.70 7.73 4.52
N ALA A 70 6.43 8.13 3.28
CA ALA A 70 5.08 8.20 2.74
C ALA A 70 4.43 6.80 2.60
N TYR A 71 5.23 5.78 2.24
CA TYR A 71 4.77 4.40 2.19
C TYR A 71 4.38 3.89 3.59
N ASN A 72 5.24 4.08 4.58
CA ASN A 72 4.98 3.62 5.95
C ASN A 72 3.77 4.32 6.56
N THR A 73 3.66 5.65 6.40
CA THR A 73 2.48 6.39 6.88
C THR A 73 1.19 5.93 6.22
N ALA A 74 1.20 5.69 4.90
CA ALA A 74 0.04 5.14 4.21
C ALA A 74 -0.33 3.74 4.73
N GLN A 75 0.66 2.90 4.96
CA GLN A 75 0.47 1.55 5.49
C GLN A 75 -0.13 1.58 6.91
N GLU A 76 0.36 2.45 7.79
CA GLU A 76 -0.19 2.65 9.13
C GLU A 76 -1.68 3.05 9.06
N PHE A 77 -2.04 4.01 8.20
CA PHE A 77 -3.44 4.40 8.02
C PHE A 77 -4.32 3.25 7.52
N VAL A 78 -3.81 2.43 6.59
CA VAL A 78 -4.55 1.25 6.10
C VAL A 78 -4.77 0.23 7.22
N LEU A 79 -3.74 -0.03 8.05
CA LEU A 79 -3.84 -0.95 9.19
C LEU A 79 -4.84 -0.45 10.25
N ASP A 80 -4.91 0.87 10.43
CA ASP A 80 -5.87 1.56 11.31
C ASP A 80 -7.30 1.62 10.74
N GLY A 81 -7.53 1.16 9.50
CA GLY A 81 -8.82 1.30 8.80
C GLY A 81 -9.14 2.72 8.30
N LYS A 82 -8.19 3.66 8.45
CA LYS A 82 -8.29 5.07 8.02
C LYS A 82 -7.96 5.21 6.53
N HIS A 83 -8.75 4.54 5.70
CA HIS A 83 -8.46 4.40 4.28
C HIS A 83 -8.48 5.74 3.51
N LYS A 84 -9.29 6.72 3.94
CA LYS A 84 -9.32 8.04 3.30
C LYS A 84 -8.02 8.82 3.53
N GLU A 85 -7.47 8.72 4.73
CA GLU A 85 -6.23 9.34 5.18
C GLU A 85 -5.00 8.66 4.59
N ALA A 86 -5.07 7.38 4.22
CA ALA A 86 -3.98 6.67 3.55
C ALA A 86 -3.70 7.18 2.12
N ILE A 87 -4.73 7.64 1.41
CA ILE A 87 -4.64 7.96 -0.02
C ILE A 87 -3.59 9.04 -0.33
N PRO A 88 -3.55 10.21 0.34
CA PRO A 88 -2.57 11.24 0.01
C PRO A 88 -1.12 10.79 0.25
N ALA A 89 -0.85 10.08 1.36
CA ALA A 89 0.45 9.48 1.64
C ALA A 89 0.88 8.49 0.54
N ALA A 90 0.00 7.57 0.15
CA ALA A 90 0.30 6.59 -0.89
C ALA A 90 0.50 7.26 -2.27
N LEU A 91 -0.21 8.35 -2.57
CA LEU A 91 0.01 9.16 -3.78
C LEU A 91 1.39 9.84 -3.76
N GLN A 92 1.86 10.34 -2.62
CA GLN A 92 3.23 10.90 -2.52
C GLN A 92 4.28 9.81 -2.72
N ALA A 93 4.09 8.63 -2.11
CA ALA A 93 4.97 7.48 -2.31
C ALA A 93 5.07 7.10 -3.79
N LEU A 94 3.94 6.99 -4.49
CA LEU A 94 3.90 6.70 -5.92
C LEU A 94 4.58 7.80 -6.75
N ARG A 95 4.30 9.06 -6.46
CA ARG A 95 4.87 10.21 -7.19
C ARG A 95 6.40 10.21 -7.11
N PHE A 96 6.96 10.16 -5.91
CA PHE A 96 8.42 10.17 -5.74
C PHE A 96 9.06 8.88 -6.27
N SER A 97 8.39 7.73 -6.14
CA SER A 97 8.85 6.48 -6.75
C SER A 97 8.95 6.59 -8.27
N THR A 98 7.98 7.24 -8.91
CA THR A 98 8.00 7.50 -10.36
C THR A 98 9.15 8.44 -10.73
N GLU A 99 9.41 9.49 -9.93
CA GLU A 99 10.53 10.42 -10.15
C GLU A 99 11.91 9.74 -9.99
N VAL A 100 12.05 8.81 -9.06
CA VAL A 100 13.33 8.14 -8.75
C VAL A 100 13.61 6.92 -9.64
N TYR A 101 12.59 6.09 -9.87
CA TYR A 101 12.75 4.78 -10.51
C TYR A 101 12.20 4.72 -11.94
N GLY A 102 11.38 5.69 -12.35
CA GLY A 102 10.68 5.69 -13.64
C GLY A 102 9.32 4.98 -13.60
N SER A 103 8.47 5.25 -14.59
CA SER A 103 7.04 4.86 -14.59
C SER A 103 6.75 3.37 -14.76
N SER A 104 7.72 2.59 -15.26
CA SER A 104 7.54 1.15 -15.53
C SER A 104 8.30 0.26 -14.53
N SER A 105 8.76 0.85 -13.42
CA SER A 105 9.67 0.17 -12.50
C SER A 105 8.92 -0.64 -11.44
N VAL A 106 9.42 -1.84 -11.11
CA VAL A 106 8.79 -2.74 -10.13
C VAL A 106 8.71 -2.12 -8.73
N GLN A 107 9.58 -1.16 -8.43
CA GLN A 107 9.59 -0.38 -7.19
C GLN A 107 8.31 0.45 -6.98
N LEU A 108 7.49 0.68 -8.02
CA LEU A 108 6.20 1.38 -7.90
C LEU A 108 5.07 0.46 -7.42
N VAL A 109 5.22 -0.87 -7.58
CA VAL A 109 4.16 -1.84 -7.28
C VAL A 109 3.63 -1.69 -5.84
N PRO A 110 4.46 -1.59 -4.78
CA PRO A 110 3.95 -1.45 -3.42
C PRO A 110 3.06 -0.21 -3.22
N ALA A 111 3.38 0.92 -3.85
CA ALA A 111 2.58 2.13 -3.76
C ALA A 111 1.24 2.00 -4.51
N TYR A 112 1.23 1.34 -5.67
CA TYR A 112 -0.02 1.02 -6.38
C TYR A 112 -0.92 0.09 -5.57
N LEU A 113 -0.36 -0.93 -4.91
CA LEU A 113 -1.13 -1.86 -4.09
C LEU A 113 -1.75 -1.16 -2.86
N LEU A 114 -0.99 -0.29 -2.17
CA LEU A 114 -1.55 0.53 -1.07
C LEU A 114 -2.68 1.45 -1.53
N LEU A 115 -2.54 2.07 -2.69
CA LEU A 115 -3.60 2.91 -3.28
C LEU A 115 -4.84 2.09 -3.63
N ALA A 116 -4.66 0.88 -4.14
CA ALA A 116 -5.76 -0.03 -4.44
C ALA A 116 -6.50 -0.46 -3.16
N GLU A 117 -5.76 -0.84 -2.12
CA GLU A 117 -6.32 -1.25 -0.84
C GLU A 117 -7.08 -0.10 -0.17
N ALA A 118 -6.46 1.07 -0.06
CA ALA A 118 -7.12 2.27 0.46
C ALA A 118 -8.36 2.66 -0.35
N SER A 119 -8.27 2.63 -1.69
CA SER A 119 -9.43 2.93 -2.55
C SER A 119 -10.56 1.92 -2.38
N THR A 120 -10.23 0.64 -2.19
CA THR A 120 -11.20 -0.43 -1.92
C THR A 120 -11.90 -0.20 -0.59
N GLY A 121 -11.15 0.12 0.47
CA GLY A 121 -11.69 0.39 1.81
C GLY A 121 -12.59 1.63 1.88
N VAL A 122 -12.40 2.61 0.97
CA VAL A 122 -13.33 3.76 0.81
C VAL A 122 -14.55 3.42 -0.05
N GLY A 123 -14.54 2.29 -0.77
CA GLY A 123 -15.59 1.89 -1.72
C GLY A 123 -15.40 2.44 -3.14
N HIS A 124 -14.25 3.04 -3.46
CA HIS A 124 -13.91 3.53 -4.79
C HIS A 124 -13.37 2.41 -5.70
N LEU A 125 -14.20 1.39 -5.95
CA LEU A 125 -13.79 0.14 -6.62
C LEU A 125 -13.21 0.37 -8.03
N LEU A 126 -13.79 1.29 -8.81
CA LEU A 126 -13.27 1.63 -10.14
C LEU A 126 -11.84 2.18 -10.10
N GLN A 127 -11.52 2.97 -9.08
CA GLN A 127 -10.19 3.54 -8.91
C GLN A 127 -9.20 2.49 -8.40
N ALA A 128 -9.62 1.63 -7.47
CA ALA A 128 -8.83 0.50 -6.99
C ALA A 128 -8.44 -0.46 -8.13
N SER A 129 -9.40 -0.82 -8.98
CA SER A 129 -9.18 -1.67 -10.16
C SER A 129 -8.10 -1.09 -11.08
N LYS A 130 -8.14 0.21 -11.36
CA LYS A 130 -7.10 0.89 -12.17
C LYS A 130 -5.71 0.75 -11.57
N TYR A 131 -5.58 0.95 -10.25
CA TYR A 131 -4.28 0.81 -9.57
C TYR A 131 -3.78 -0.64 -9.61
N LEU A 132 -4.66 -1.62 -9.41
CA LEU A 132 -4.31 -3.04 -9.52
C LEU A 132 -3.88 -3.41 -10.94
N SER A 133 -4.56 -2.89 -11.97
CA SER A 133 -4.14 -3.11 -13.36
C SER A 133 -2.75 -2.55 -13.64
N GLN A 134 -2.41 -1.37 -13.10
CA GLN A 134 -1.06 -0.82 -13.24
C GLN A 134 -0.01 -1.69 -12.52
N ALA A 135 -0.28 -2.12 -11.29
CA ALA A 135 0.60 -3.02 -10.54
C ALA A 135 0.83 -4.34 -11.28
N GLN A 136 -0.26 -4.96 -11.75
CA GLN A 136 -0.22 -6.22 -12.49
C GLN A 136 0.55 -6.08 -13.79
N TRP A 137 0.34 -4.99 -14.55
CA TRP A 137 1.07 -4.72 -15.79
C TRP A 137 2.58 -4.60 -15.57
N ILE A 138 3.00 -3.92 -14.50
CA ILE A 138 4.43 -3.80 -14.16
C ILE A 138 5.03 -5.17 -13.81
N VAL A 139 4.33 -5.97 -13.00
CA VAL A 139 4.78 -7.33 -12.63
C VAL A 139 4.89 -8.22 -13.86
N LEU A 140 3.89 -8.23 -14.75
CA LEU A 140 3.90 -9.01 -16.00
C LEU A 140 5.06 -8.63 -16.94
N ARG A 141 5.46 -7.37 -16.94
CA ARG A 141 6.56 -6.87 -17.78
C ARG A 141 7.95 -7.03 -17.17
N THR A 142 8.03 -7.41 -15.90
CA THR A 142 9.30 -7.55 -15.19
C THR A 142 9.68 -9.03 -15.12
N PRO A 143 10.60 -9.51 -15.97
CA PRO A 143 11.15 -10.86 -15.81
C PRO A 143 11.81 -10.97 -14.42
N ASP A 144 11.75 -12.14 -13.80
CA ASP A 144 12.33 -12.40 -12.48
C ASP A 144 11.80 -11.50 -11.35
N CYS A 145 10.54 -11.07 -11.45
CA CYS A 145 9.87 -10.34 -10.37
C CYS A 145 9.91 -11.17 -9.07
N SER A 146 10.32 -10.54 -7.96
CA SER A 146 10.51 -11.28 -6.71
C SER A 146 9.19 -11.90 -6.22
N ILE A 147 9.30 -13.08 -5.60
CA ILE A 147 8.13 -13.80 -5.09
C ILE A 147 7.36 -12.94 -4.06
N ALA A 148 8.07 -12.15 -3.25
CA ALA A 148 7.45 -11.21 -2.31
C ALA A 148 6.54 -10.18 -2.99
N VAL A 149 6.91 -9.67 -4.17
CA VAL A 149 6.06 -8.73 -4.92
C VAL A 149 4.87 -9.46 -5.53
N GLN A 150 5.07 -10.67 -6.07
CA GLN A 150 4.00 -11.49 -6.63
C GLN A 150 2.95 -11.88 -5.57
N CYS A 151 3.38 -12.32 -4.38
CA CYS A 151 2.50 -12.58 -3.24
C CYS A 151 1.63 -11.36 -2.89
N LYS A 152 2.26 -10.18 -2.72
CA LYS A 152 1.52 -8.94 -2.42
C LYS A 152 0.49 -8.59 -3.50
N LEU A 153 0.83 -8.77 -4.78
CA LEU A 153 -0.10 -8.54 -5.89
C LEU A 153 -1.29 -9.51 -5.83
N HIS A 154 -1.03 -10.81 -5.71
CA HIS A 154 -2.07 -11.83 -5.63
C HIS A 154 -2.98 -11.61 -4.41
N ARG A 155 -2.41 -11.28 -3.25
CA ARG A 155 -3.19 -10.92 -2.06
C ARG A 155 -4.12 -9.74 -2.32
N SER A 156 -3.60 -8.67 -2.91
CA SER A 156 -4.37 -7.45 -3.18
C SER A 156 -5.49 -7.69 -4.20
N LEU A 157 -5.23 -8.47 -5.26
CA LEU A 157 -6.25 -8.89 -6.22
C LEU A 157 -7.34 -9.74 -5.55
N GLY A 158 -6.95 -10.69 -4.70
CA GLY A 158 -7.88 -11.54 -3.98
C GLY A 158 -8.81 -10.75 -3.04
N LEU A 159 -8.24 -9.80 -2.29
CA LEU A 159 -8.99 -8.90 -1.41
C LEU A 159 -9.94 -8.00 -2.19
N PHE A 160 -9.50 -7.46 -3.33
CA PHE A 160 -10.34 -6.66 -4.20
C PHE A 160 -11.53 -7.46 -4.75
N CYS A 161 -11.30 -8.67 -5.29
CA CYS A 161 -12.38 -9.54 -5.75
C CYS A 161 -13.36 -9.91 -4.63
N ALA A 162 -12.86 -10.14 -3.40
CA ALA A 162 -13.71 -10.39 -2.24
C ALA A 162 -14.58 -9.17 -1.84
N ALA A 163 -14.06 -7.95 -2.04
CA ALA A 163 -14.81 -6.72 -1.83
C ALA A 163 -15.87 -6.49 -2.91
N GLU A 164 -15.62 -6.93 -4.15
CA GLU A 164 -16.61 -6.97 -5.24
C GLU A 164 -17.67 -8.08 -5.08
N GLY A 165 -17.47 -9.00 -4.12
CA GLY A 165 -18.33 -10.17 -3.93
C GLY A 165 -18.02 -11.33 -4.89
N ASN A 166 -17.00 -11.21 -5.73
CA ASN A 166 -16.53 -12.29 -6.60
C ASN A 166 -15.61 -13.25 -5.84
N PHE A 167 -16.22 -14.10 -5.02
CA PHE A 167 -15.47 -14.97 -4.13
C PHE A 167 -14.66 -16.06 -4.85
N GLU A 168 -15.08 -16.49 -6.04
CA GLU A 168 -14.34 -17.48 -6.83
C GLU A 168 -12.97 -16.95 -7.24
N GLN A 169 -12.94 -15.76 -7.85
CA GLN A 169 -11.69 -15.09 -8.22
C GLN A 169 -10.87 -14.70 -6.99
N ALA A 170 -11.53 -14.31 -5.89
CA ALA A 170 -10.85 -14.03 -4.64
C ALA A 170 -10.05 -15.25 -4.14
N LEU A 171 -10.70 -16.41 -4.08
CA LEU A 171 -10.06 -17.66 -3.65
C LEU A 171 -8.94 -18.09 -4.60
N TYR A 172 -9.12 -17.92 -5.92
CA TYR A 172 -8.07 -18.19 -6.90
C TYR A 172 -6.80 -17.36 -6.63
N HIS A 173 -6.95 -16.05 -6.45
CA HIS A 173 -5.80 -15.18 -6.20
C HIS A 173 -5.16 -15.44 -4.84
N LEU A 174 -5.96 -15.67 -3.79
CA LEU A 174 -5.44 -16.01 -2.45
C LEU A 174 -4.74 -17.37 -2.42
N ALA A 175 -5.22 -18.37 -3.17
CA ALA A 175 -4.54 -19.66 -3.30
C ALA A 175 -3.14 -19.50 -3.91
N ASN A 176 -3.01 -18.66 -4.95
CA ASN A 176 -1.70 -18.36 -5.56
C ASN A 176 -0.77 -17.63 -4.59
N ASP A 177 -1.28 -16.66 -3.81
CA ASP A 177 -0.51 -16.00 -2.74
C ASP A 177 0.03 -17.01 -1.72
N ILE A 178 -0.84 -17.87 -1.18
CA ILE A 178 -0.47 -18.92 -0.21
C ILE A 178 0.55 -19.88 -0.81
N TYR A 179 0.37 -20.32 -2.06
CA TYR A 179 1.28 -21.24 -2.73
C TYR A 179 2.68 -20.64 -2.88
N LEU A 180 2.76 -19.41 -3.39
CA LEU A 180 4.03 -18.70 -3.57
C LEU A 180 4.72 -18.42 -2.22
N ALA A 181 3.96 -17.97 -1.22
CA ALA A 181 4.48 -17.67 0.11
C ALA A 181 4.98 -18.93 0.82
N SER A 182 4.20 -20.01 0.80
CA SER A 182 4.56 -21.27 1.46
C SER A 182 5.78 -21.93 0.83
N SER A 183 5.93 -21.83 -0.49
CA SER A 183 7.06 -22.37 -1.23
C SER A 183 8.37 -21.62 -0.96
N THR A 184 8.28 -20.34 -0.55
CA THR A 184 9.45 -19.47 -0.32
C THR A 184 9.81 -19.34 1.15
N PHE A 185 8.81 -19.15 2.02
CA PHE A 185 8.98 -18.82 3.44
C PHE A 185 8.59 -19.98 4.36
N GLY A 186 7.92 -21.01 3.83
CA GLY A 186 7.41 -22.15 4.60
C GLY A 186 5.96 -21.98 5.04
N LEU A 187 5.33 -23.10 5.40
CA LEU A 187 3.91 -23.17 5.73
C LEU A 187 3.51 -22.42 7.01
N LYS A 188 4.45 -22.27 7.96
CA LYS A 188 4.21 -21.63 9.28
C LYS A 188 4.78 -20.21 9.37
N SER A 189 5.17 -19.62 8.24
CA SER A 189 5.69 -18.26 8.21
C SER A 189 4.58 -17.22 8.38
N ILE A 190 4.98 -16.02 8.79
CA ILE A 190 4.07 -14.88 8.92
C ILE A 190 3.48 -14.52 7.54
N GLU A 191 4.29 -14.60 6.49
CA GLU A 191 3.90 -14.29 5.11
C GLU A 191 2.78 -15.19 4.62
N THR A 192 2.89 -16.50 4.84
CA THR A 192 1.89 -17.50 4.44
C THR A 192 0.60 -17.35 5.27
N SER A 193 0.74 -17.00 6.56
CA SER A 193 -0.39 -16.85 7.46
C SER A 193 -1.39 -15.77 7.05
N GLY A 194 -0.90 -14.65 6.48
CA GLY A 194 -1.76 -13.60 5.97
C GLY A 194 -2.68 -14.10 4.85
N GLY A 195 -2.17 -14.98 3.98
CA GLY A 195 -2.97 -15.62 2.93
C GLY A 195 -4.08 -16.51 3.51
N TYR A 196 -3.75 -17.37 4.47
CA TYR A 196 -4.76 -18.22 5.16
C TYR A 196 -5.83 -17.38 5.85
N PHE A 197 -5.44 -16.30 6.52
CA PHE A 197 -6.36 -15.40 7.19
C PHE A 197 -7.38 -14.78 6.22
N HIS A 198 -6.90 -14.25 5.09
CA HIS A 198 -7.79 -13.66 4.08
C HIS A 198 -8.68 -14.71 3.40
N MET A 199 -8.15 -15.91 3.13
CA MET A 199 -8.92 -17.00 2.56
C MET A 199 -10.03 -17.47 3.52
N ALA A 200 -9.72 -17.54 4.83
CA ALA A 200 -10.69 -17.82 5.87
C ALA A 200 -11.83 -16.79 5.90
N ASN A 201 -11.50 -15.49 5.80
CA ASN A 201 -12.52 -14.42 5.72
C ASN A 201 -13.45 -14.56 4.51
N VAL A 202 -12.94 -15.01 3.36
CA VAL A 202 -13.77 -15.28 2.18
C VAL A 202 -14.73 -16.44 2.43
N PHE A 203 -14.25 -17.55 3.01
CA PHE A 203 -15.12 -18.68 3.36
C PHE A 203 -16.14 -18.36 4.46
N PHE A 204 -15.77 -17.52 5.42
CA PHE A 204 -16.67 -16.98 6.43
C PHE A 204 -17.83 -16.22 5.78
N ARG A 205 -17.54 -15.33 4.82
CA ARG A 205 -18.57 -14.60 4.05
C ARG A 205 -19.46 -15.51 3.18
N GLN A 206 -18.97 -16.71 2.81
CA GLN A 206 -19.76 -17.75 2.15
C GLN A 206 -20.56 -18.64 3.11
N ASN A 207 -20.48 -18.41 4.43
CA ASN A 207 -21.06 -19.26 5.47
C ASN A 207 -20.51 -20.72 5.48
N LYS A 208 -19.29 -20.93 4.98
CA LYS A 208 -18.58 -22.23 5.02
C LYS A 208 -17.68 -22.29 6.26
N MET A 209 -18.34 -22.35 7.42
CA MET A 209 -17.71 -22.16 8.73
C MET A 209 -16.70 -23.23 9.11
N ASP A 210 -16.90 -24.47 8.66
CA ASP A 210 -15.98 -25.60 8.81
C ASP A 210 -14.61 -25.29 8.18
N ILE A 211 -14.61 -24.81 6.94
CA ILE A 211 -13.38 -24.46 6.20
C ILE A 211 -12.74 -23.22 6.82
N ALA A 212 -13.53 -22.18 7.10
CA ALA A 212 -13.03 -20.95 7.70
C ALA A 212 -12.32 -21.20 9.04
N ASN A 213 -12.95 -21.98 9.94
CA ASN A 213 -12.37 -22.32 11.24
C ASN A 213 -11.08 -23.13 11.12
N SER A 214 -11.01 -24.06 10.16
CA SER A 214 -9.77 -24.82 9.90
C SER A 214 -8.62 -23.90 9.47
N LEU A 215 -8.90 -22.92 8.60
CA LEU A 215 -7.89 -21.96 8.14
C LEU A 215 -7.46 -20.99 9.25
N TYR A 216 -8.39 -20.48 10.08
CA TYR A 216 -8.03 -19.67 11.24
C TYR A 216 -7.18 -20.45 12.26
N ALA A 217 -7.44 -21.75 12.45
CA ALA A 217 -6.61 -22.58 13.30
C ALA A 217 -5.17 -22.70 12.78
N GLU A 218 -4.96 -22.75 11.45
CA GLU A 218 -3.61 -22.71 10.87
C GLU A 218 -2.89 -21.38 11.11
N VAL A 219 -3.62 -20.24 11.06
CA VAL A 219 -3.06 -18.93 11.42
C VAL A 219 -2.56 -18.91 12.87
N GLY A 220 -3.28 -19.55 13.79
CA GLY A 220 -2.88 -19.68 15.19
C GLY A 220 -1.62 -20.54 15.45
N LYS A 221 -1.22 -21.37 14.49
CA LYS A 221 -0.04 -22.25 14.58
C LYS A 221 1.26 -21.61 14.05
N THR A 222 1.21 -20.34 13.68
CA THR A 222 2.33 -19.63 13.06
C THR A 222 3.47 -19.40 14.04
N ASN A 223 4.71 -19.44 13.53
CA ASN A 223 5.90 -19.18 14.33
C ASN A 223 6.06 -17.67 14.55
N GLY A 224 5.17 -17.07 15.36
CA GLY A 224 5.19 -15.65 15.72
C GLY A 224 4.94 -15.45 17.21
N HIS A 225 5.57 -14.43 17.80
CA HIS A 225 5.31 -14.06 19.19
C HIS A 225 3.79 -13.81 19.41
N PRO A 226 3.18 -14.22 20.53
CA PRO A 226 1.73 -14.11 20.78
C PRO A 226 1.13 -12.72 20.52
N LEU A 227 1.94 -11.66 20.67
CA LEU A 227 1.57 -10.26 20.42
C LEU A 227 1.25 -9.97 18.94
N TYR A 228 1.95 -10.59 17.98
CA TYR A 228 1.71 -10.38 16.56
C TYR A 228 0.38 -10.98 16.11
N ILE A 229 0.04 -12.16 16.64
CA ILE A 229 -1.25 -12.81 16.42
C ILE A 229 -2.38 -11.93 16.97
N SER A 230 -2.21 -11.36 18.16
CA SER A 230 -3.19 -10.45 18.74
C SER A 230 -3.38 -9.17 17.93
N GLN A 231 -2.33 -8.57 17.39
CA GLN A 231 -2.43 -7.30 16.65
C GLN A 231 -3.04 -7.48 15.26
N VAL A 232 -2.71 -8.57 14.56
CA VAL A 232 -3.33 -8.95 13.28
C VAL A 232 -4.79 -9.34 13.48
N PHE A 233 -5.12 -10.09 14.54
CA PHE A 233 -6.51 -10.40 14.88
C PHE A 233 -7.31 -9.15 15.28
N PHE A 234 -6.73 -8.23 16.06
CA PHE A 234 -7.45 -7.05 16.56
C PHE A 234 -7.68 -5.99 15.47
N CYS A 235 -6.67 -5.71 14.63
CA CYS A 235 -6.83 -4.84 13.46
C CYS A 235 -7.84 -5.42 12.46
N ALA A 236 -7.84 -6.75 12.27
CA ALA A 236 -8.75 -7.36 11.32
C ALA A 236 -10.19 -7.52 11.85
N LEU A 237 -10.40 -7.77 13.15
CA LEU A 237 -11.74 -7.71 13.76
C LEU A 237 -12.33 -6.30 13.63
N SER A 238 -11.52 -5.26 13.81
CA SER A 238 -11.94 -3.85 13.68
C SER A 238 -12.31 -3.46 12.24
N ASN A 239 -11.74 -4.11 11.23
CA ASN A 239 -12.03 -3.91 9.80
C ASN A 239 -13.06 -4.91 9.22
N VAL A 240 -13.44 -5.96 9.98
CA VAL A 240 -14.45 -6.96 9.59
C VAL A 240 -15.84 -6.57 10.11
N PHE A 241 -15.94 -5.87 11.23
CA PHE A 241 -17.20 -5.36 11.76
C PHE A 241 -17.36 -3.87 11.41
N PRO A 242 -18.28 -3.48 10.50
CA PRO A 242 -18.79 -2.11 10.57
C PRO A 242 -19.40 -1.92 11.96
N ALA A 243 -19.23 -0.72 12.54
CA ALA A 243 -19.75 -0.40 13.88
C ALA A 243 -21.28 -0.60 14.05
N SER A 244 -22.01 -0.90 12.96
CA SER A 244 -23.41 -1.30 12.94
C SER A 244 -23.68 -2.72 13.45
N ASP A 245 -22.67 -3.59 13.49
CA ASP A 245 -22.87 -5.04 13.75
C ASP A 245 -22.41 -5.44 15.17
N CYS A 246 -22.19 -4.47 16.06
CA CYS A 246 -21.82 -4.69 17.47
C CYS A 246 -22.94 -4.37 18.48
N LEU A 247 -24.21 -4.51 18.09
CA LEU A 247 -25.36 -4.53 19.01
C LEU A 247 -26.17 -5.81 18.86
#